data_AF-A0A7V8VUQ8-F1
#
_entry.id   AF-A0A7V8VUQ8-F1
#
_cell.length_a   1.000
_cell.length_b   1.000
_cell.length_c   1.000
_cell.angle_alpha   90.00
_cell.angle_beta   90.00
_cell.angle_gamma   90.00
#
_symmetry.space_group_name_H-M   'P 1'
#
loop_
_entity.id
_entity.type
_entity.pdbx_description
1 polymer ?
#
loop_
_entity_poly.entity_id
_entity_poly.type
_entity_poly.pdbx_seq_one_letter_code
_entity_poly.pdbx_strand_id
1 'polypeptide(L)'
;MPRHAPPTFGGLLPEIVTPPPGPASRALAAELARFESPNVTYLAENFPVFWSEAAGANVRDVDGNVYVDLTAAFAVAGAGHAHPRVVEAIRAQAGKLLHGMG
;
A
#
# COMPACT_ATOMS: atom_id res chain seq x y z
N MET A 1 -33.01 -7.88 -8.71
CA MET A 1 -31.70 -7.72 -8.05
C MET A 1 -30.78 -6.95 -8.99
N PRO A 2 -30.41 -5.69 -8.69
CA PRO A 2 -29.45 -4.96 -9.52
C PRO A 2 -28.10 -5.69 -9.45
N ARG A 3 -27.52 -6.03 -10.61
CA ARG A 3 -26.20 -6.67 -10.70
C ARG A 3 -25.18 -5.67 -10.15
N HIS A 4 -24.51 -6.01 -9.05
CA HIS A 4 -23.37 -5.24 -8.56
C HIS A 4 -22.31 -5.21 -9.66
N ALA A 5 -21.73 -4.04 -9.93
CA ALA A 5 -20.56 -3.94 -10.79
C ALA A 5 -19.45 -4.86 -10.25
N PRO A 6 -18.62 -5.46 -11.11
CA PRO A 6 -17.51 -6.29 -10.65
C PRO A 6 -16.63 -5.48 -9.67
N PRO A 7 -16.16 -6.09 -8.58
CA PRO A 7 -15.38 -5.40 -7.57
C PRO A 7 -14.09 -4.86 -8.20
N THR A 8 -13.80 -3.59 -7.93
CA THR A 8 -12.50 -2.99 -8.26
C THR A 8 -11.46 -3.44 -7.24
N PHE A 9 -10.16 -3.25 -7.52
CA PHE A 9 -9.07 -3.69 -6.66
C PHE A 9 -9.28 -3.34 -5.17
N GLY A 10 -9.87 -2.17 -4.88
CA GLY A 10 -10.10 -1.70 -3.51
C GLY A 10 -11.29 -2.30 -2.74
N GLY A 11 -11.96 -3.31 -3.30
CA GLY A 11 -13.00 -4.09 -2.63
C GLY A 11 -12.91 -5.60 -2.92
N LEU A 12 -11.72 -6.10 -3.23
CA LEU A 12 -11.49 -7.53 -3.43
C LEU A 12 -11.43 -8.28 -2.10
N LEU A 13 -11.73 -9.58 -2.15
CA LEU A 13 -11.44 -10.49 -1.05
C LEU A 13 -9.92 -10.68 -0.92
N PRO A 14 -9.41 -10.94 0.29
CA PRO A 14 -8.00 -11.23 0.49
C PRO A 14 -7.60 -12.53 -0.21
N GLU A 15 -6.39 -12.55 -0.76
CA GLU A 15 -5.84 -13.70 -1.50
C GLU A 15 -4.34 -13.78 -1.24
N ILE A 16 -3.87 -14.91 -0.70
CA ILE A 16 -2.46 -15.17 -0.45
C ILE A 16 -1.97 -16.21 -1.45
N VAL A 17 -1.17 -15.76 -2.41
CA VAL A 17 -0.60 -16.58 -3.49
C VAL A 17 0.81 -17.05 -3.18
N THR A 18 1.51 -16.32 -2.29
CA THR A 18 2.87 -16.62 -1.85
C THR A 18 2.94 -16.46 -0.32
N PRO A 19 3.51 -17.43 0.45
CA PRO A 19 3.67 -17.27 1.89
C PRO A 19 4.43 -15.98 2.23
N PRO A 20 3.83 -15.04 2.97
CA PRO A 20 4.47 -13.76 3.27
C PRO A 20 5.51 -13.89 4.40
N PRO A 21 6.65 -13.16 4.33
CA PRO A 21 7.07 -12.33 3.20
C PRO A 21 7.47 -13.21 2.00
N GLY A 22 7.14 -12.80 0.78
CA GLY A 22 7.59 -13.52 -0.41
C GLY A 22 9.05 -13.18 -0.79
N PRO A 23 9.59 -13.82 -1.85
CA PRO A 23 10.96 -13.60 -2.28
C PRO A 23 11.30 -12.13 -2.60
N ALA A 24 10.38 -11.38 -3.20
CA ALA A 24 10.60 -9.97 -3.52
C ALA A 24 10.61 -9.12 -2.25
N SER A 25 9.68 -9.35 -1.32
CA SER A 25 9.69 -8.67 -0.02
C SER A 25 10.99 -8.97 0.77
N ARG A 26 11.48 -10.22 0.77
CA ARG A 26 12.75 -10.56 1.42
C ARG A 26 13.95 -9.85 0.80
N ALA A 27 13.99 -9.73 -0.53
CA ALA A 27 15.06 -9.00 -1.22
C ALA A 27 15.07 -7.52 -0.84
N LEU A 28 13.90 -6.88 -0.77
CA LEU A 28 13.76 -5.49 -0.33
C LEU A 28 14.12 -5.33 1.15
N ALA A 29 13.76 -6.27 2.02
CA ALA A 29 14.18 -6.25 3.42
C ALA A 29 15.71 -6.30 3.58
N ALA A 30 16.38 -7.15 2.77
CA ALA A 30 17.83 -7.23 2.76
C ALA A 30 18.50 -5.96 2.23
N GLU A 31 17.88 -5.29 1.25
CA GLU A 31 18.35 -3.99 0.77
C GLU A 31 18.15 -2.90 1.82
N LEU A 32 16.96 -2.80 2.41
CA LEU A 32 16.61 -1.84 3.45
C LEU A 32 17.56 -1.95 4.65
N ALA A 33 17.91 -3.16 5.09
CA ALA A 33 18.83 -3.38 6.21
C ALA A 33 20.26 -2.84 5.98
N ARG A 34 20.64 -2.57 4.73
CA ARG A 34 21.95 -1.98 4.39
C ARG A 34 21.98 -0.47 4.56
N PHE A 35 20.82 0.19 4.52
CA PHE A 35 20.73 1.65 4.40
C PHE A 35 19.92 2.29 5.53
N GLU A 36 18.94 1.59 6.10
CA GLU A 36 18.08 2.11 7.15
C GLU A 36 18.59 1.73 8.55
N SER A 37 18.45 2.65 9.50
CA SER A 37 18.72 2.35 10.91
C SER A 37 17.75 1.26 11.42
N PRO A 38 18.23 0.28 12.19
CA PRO A 38 17.38 -0.79 12.74
C PRO A 38 16.33 -0.30 13.75
N ASN A 39 16.39 0.97 14.17
CA ASN A 39 15.41 1.60 15.04
C ASN A 39 14.19 2.18 14.30
N VAL A 40 14.21 2.21 12.95
CA VAL A 40 13.10 2.77 12.15
C VAL A 40 12.12 1.67 11.76
N THR A 41 12.60 0.66 11.04
CA THR A 41 11.78 -0.49 10.63
C THR A 41 12.20 -1.73 11.40
N TYR A 42 11.24 -2.36 12.07
CA TYR A 42 11.44 -3.66 12.68
C TYR A 42 11.70 -4.71 11.60
N LEU A 43 12.76 -5.52 11.74
CA LEU A 43 13.08 -6.62 10.83
C LEU A 43 13.03 -7.94 11.58
N ALA A 44 12.28 -8.91 11.04
CA ALA A 44 12.15 -10.26 11.56
C ALA A 44 12.03 -11.27 10.41
N GLU A 45 11.99 -12.56 10.72
CA GLU A 45 11.84 -13.61 9.70
C GLU A 45 10.54 -13.45 8.89
N ASN A 46 9.46 -13.01 9.54
CA ASN A 46 8.12 -12.89 8.96
C ASN A 46 7.70 -11.44 8.65
N PHE A 47 8.62 -10.47 8.74
CA PHE A 47 8.31 -9.05 8.54
C PHE A 47 9.57 -8.28 8.13
N PRO A 48 9.51 -7.30 7.21
CA PRO A 48 8.32 -6.68 6.62
C PRO A 48 7.80 -7.35 5.34
N VAL A 49 6.57 -7.01 4.99
CA VAL A 49 5.98 -7.17 3.65
C VAL A 49 5.95 -5.79 2.99
N PHE A 50 6.33 -5.69 1.72
CA PHE A 50 6.38 -4.41 1.01
C PHE A 50 5.20 -4.24 0.06
N TRP A 51 4.53 -3.10 0.13
CA TRP A 51 3.33 -2.83 -0.68
C TRP A 51 3.70 -2.26 -2.05
N SER A 52 3.05 -2.75 -3.11
CA SER A 52 3.21 -2.26 -4.49
C SER A 52 2.03 -1.40 -4.94
N GLU A 53 0.82 -1.68 -4.43
CA GLU A 53 -0.41 -0.99 -4.79
C GLU A 53 -1.38 -0.97 -3.60
N ALA A 54 -2.16 0.10 -3.44
CA ALA A 54 -3.25 0.16 -2.48
C ALA A 54 -4.42 0.98 -3.03
N ALA A 55 -5.65 0.50 -2.82
CA ALA A 55 -6.87 1.18 -3.20
C ALA A 55 -8.00 0.82 -2.23
N GLY A 56 -8.88 1.76 -1.88
CA GLY A 56 -9.97 1.48 -0.95
C GLY A 56 -9.46 0.89 0.36
N ALA A 57 -9.91 -0.32 0.70
CA ALA A 57 -9.44 -1.08 1.87
C ALA A 57 -8.42 -2.17 1.54
N ASN A 58 -8.04 -2.34 0.26
CA ASN A 58 -7.11 -3.38 -0.15
C ASN A 58 -5.71 -2.85 -0.39
N VAL A 59 -4.76 -3.74 -0.17
CA VAL A 59 -3.34 -3.54 -0.41
C VAL A 59 -2.80 -4.78 -1.12
N ARG A 60 -1.92 -4.58 -2.09
CA ARG A 60 -1.18 -5.64 -2.77
C ARG A 60 0.29 -5.50 -2.43
N ASP A 61 0.92 -6.60 -2.03
CA ASP A 61 2.37 -6.62 -1.83
C ASP A 61 3.15 -6.78 -3.16
N VAL A 62 4.47 -6.70 -3.08
CA VAL A 62 5.37 -6.90 -4.24
C VAL A 62 5.41 -8.37 -4.72
N ASP A 63 4.84 -9.30 -3.96
CA ASP A 63 4.78 -10.73 -4.24
C ASP A 63 3.40 -11.16 -4.78
N GLY A 64 2.47 -10.22 -4.96
CA GLY A 64 1.14 -10.42 -5.53
C GLY A 64 0.03 -10.76 -4.53
N ASN A 65 0.33 -10.85 -3.23
CA ASN A 65 -0.67 -11.10 -2.21
C ASN A 65 -1.59 -9.90 -2.03
N VAL A 66 -2.90 -10.14 -1.89
CA VAL A 66 -3.91 -9.12 -1.62
C VAL A 66 -4.38 -9.23 -0.17
N TYR A 67 -4.31 -8.12 0.54
CA TYR A 67 -4.71 -7.97 1.94
C TYR A 67 -5.92 -7.05 2.06
N VAL A 68 -6.61 -7.14 3.19
CA VAL A 68 -7.53 -6.09 3.67
C VAL A 68 -6.82 -5.33 4.78
N ASP A 69 -6.67 -4.02 4.61
CA ASP A 69 -6.07 -3.13 5.62
C ASP A 69 -7.12 -2.75 6.67
N LEU A 70 -6.97 -3.32 7.87
CA LEU A 70 -7.84 -3.05 9.02
C LEU A 70 -7.33 -1.89 9.90
N THR A 71 -6.24 -1.24 9.51
CA THR A 71 -5.57 -0.20 10.28
C THR A 71 -5.67 1.18 9.65
N ALA A 72 -5.96 1.24 8.33
CA ALA A 72 -5.91 2.44 7.52
C ALA A 72 -4.59 3.21 7.69
N ALA A 73 -3.47 2.49 7.80
CA ALA A 73 -2.14 3.03 8.09
C ALA A 73 -2.15 4.04 9.26
N PHE A 74 -2.48 3.57 10.47
CA PHE A 74 -2.65 4.42 11.65
C PHE A 74 -3.76 5.48 11.49
N ALA A 75 -4.91 5.06 10.93
CA ALA A 75 -6.09 5.88 10.65
C ALA A 75 -5.89 7.03 9.62
N VAL A 76 -4.71 7.17 9.01
CA VAL A 76 -4.42 8.21 8.01
C VAL A 76 -5.22 7.99 6.72
N ALA A 77 -5.30 6.75 6.25
CA ALA A 77 -6.02 6.38 5.03
C ALA A 77 -7.53 6.21 5.25
N GLY A 78 -8.14 6.98 6.15
CA GLY A 78 -9.56 6.86 6.51
C GLY A 78 -10.55 7.15 5.37
N ALA A 79 -10.13 7.93 4.36
CA ALA A 79 -10.90 8.13 3.12
C ALA A 79 -10.76 6.96 2.12
N GLY A 80 -9.95 5.95 2.45
CA GLY A 80 -9.53 4.87 1.57
C GLY A 80 -8.21 5.19 0.84
N HIS A 81 -7.38 4.15 0.65
CA HIS A 81 -6.16 4.25 -0.14
C HIS A 81 -6.47 4.72 -1.56
N ALA A 82 -5.61 5.59 -2.11
CA ALA A 82 -5.72 6.13 -3.47
C ALA A 82 -7.13 6.66 -3.85
N HIS A 83 -7.85 7.29 -2.90
CA HIS A 83 -9.20 7.79 -3.14
C HIS A 83 -9.24 8.74 -4.37
N PRO A 84 -10.09 8.50 -5.39
CA PRO A 84 -10.01 9.19 -6.68
C PRO A 84 -10.02 10.71 -6.58
N ARG A 85 -10.88 11.28 -5.73
CA ARG A 85 -10.95 12.74 -5.54
C ARG A 85 -9.67 13.34 -4.94
N VAL A 86 -8.99 12.60 -4.07
CA VAL A 86 -7.74 13.06 -3.43
C VAL A 86 -6.60 12.99 -4.44
N VAL A 87 -6.50 11.89 -5.17
CA VAL A 87 -5.48 11.70 -6.21
C VAL A 87 -5.60 12.77 -7.30
N GLU A 88 -6.81 13.02 -7.81
CA GLU A 88 -7.02 14.04 -8.84
C GLU A 88 -6.69 15.46 -8.35
N ALA A 89 -7.04 15.78 -7.09
CA ALA A 89 -6.66 17.07 -6.50
C ALA A 89 -5.14 17.24 -6.37
N ILE A 90 -4.42 16.19 -5.93
CA ILE A 90 -2.95 16.20 -5.84
C ILE A 90 -2.34 16.38 -7.24
N ARG A 91 -2.79 15.60 -8.24
CA ARG A 91 -2.29 15.69 -9.62
C ARG A 91 -2.48 17.10 -10.20
N ALA A 92 -3.68 17.66 -10.04
CA ALA A 92 -4.00 18.99 -10.55
C ALA A 92 -3.15 20.08 -9.90
N GLN A 93 -2.87 19.99 -8.60
CA GLN A 93 -2.03 20.96 -7.90
C GLN A 93 -0.54 20.78 -8.24
N ALA A 94 -0.06 19.54 -8.28
CA ALA A 94 1.34 19.23 -8.60
C ALA A 94 1.76 19.75 -9.98
N GLY A 95 0.84 19.73 -10.96
CA GLY A 95 1.07 20.31 -12.29
C GLY A 95 1.09 21.84 -12.33
N LYS A 96 0.70 22.52 -11.24
CA LYS A 96 0.69 23.99 -11.13
C LYS A 96 1.85 24.49 -10.27
N LEU A 97 1.95 23.97 -9.04
CA LEU A 97 2.91 24.42 -8.05
C LEU A 97 3.02 23.41 -6.89
N LEU A 98 4.22 22.92 -6.62
CA LEU A 98 4.49 22.03 -5.47
C LEU A 98 4.72 22.79 -4.17
N HIS A 99 5.34 23.95 -4.24
CA HIS A 99 5.66 24.79 -3.09
C HIS A 99 5.69 26.25 -3.52
N GLY A 100 5.12 27.14 -2.71
CA GLY A 100 5.12 28.58 -2.99
C GLY A 100 6.31 29.27 -2.35
N MET A 101 6.20 29.55 -1.05
CA MET A 101 7.25 30.09 -0.19
C MET A 101 7.06 29.51 1.22
N GLY A 102 8.15 29.35 1.97
CA GLY A 102 8.15 28.81 3.33
C GLY A 102 7.66 29.80 4.39
#